data_AF-A0A1Z4I3W7-F1
#
_entry.id   AF-A0A1Z4I3W7-F1
#
_cell.length_a   1.000
_cell.length_b   1.000
_cell.length_c   1.000
_cell.angle_alpha   90.00
_cell.angle_beta   90.00
_cell.angle_gamma   90.00
#
_symmetry.space_group_name_H-M   'P 1'
#
loop_
_entity.id
_entity.type
_entity.pdbx_description
1 polymer ?
#
loop_
_entity_poly.entity_id
_entity_poly.type
_entity_poly.pdbx_seq_one_letter_code
_entity_poly.pdbx_strand_id
1 'polypeptide(L)'
;METSNKIIQGLWIGGKLSIMEQLSISSFIKNGHEYHLYVYDEVKNIPAGTVIKDGNEILPSSRIFTYQSGWGKGSYAGFADSFRFHLLKNKGGWWVDTDIICLKPFNFASE
;
A
#
# COMPACT_ATOMS: atom_id res chain seq x y z
N MET A 1 -13.76 -10.91 -11.24
CA MET A 1 -12.81 -10.99 -10.11
C MET A 1 -13.55 -11.63 -8.96
N GLU A 2 -12.93 -12.63 -8.34
CA GLU A 2 -13.43 -13.17 -7.08
C GLU A 2 -13.29 -12.11 -5.99
N THR A 3 -14.09 -12.21 -4.93
CA THR A 3 -14.02 -11.25 -3.82
C THR A 3 -12.63 -11.27 -3.15
N SER A 4 -11.94 -12.42 -3.20
CA SER A 4 -10.61 -12.67 -2.62
C SER A 4 -9.46 -11.89 -3.28
N ASN A 5 -9.59 -11.49 -4.54
CA ASN A 5 -8.53 -10.80 -5.30
C ASN A 5 -8.90 -9.38 -5.77
N LYS A 6 -10.04 -8.85 -5.30
CA LYS A 6 -10.51 -7.52 -5.65
C LYS A 6 -9.79 -6.39 -4.89
N ILE A 7 -9.42 -6.62 -3.63
CA ILE A 7 -8.83 -5.59 -2.76
C ILE A 7 -7.30 -5.66 -2.83
N ILE A 8 -6.70 -4.55 -3.22
CA ILE A 8 -5.25 -4.32 -3.21
C ILE A 8 -4.94 -3.33 -2.09
N GLN A 9 -3.89 -3.59 -1.32
CA GLN A 9 -3.55 -2.82 -0.14
C GLN A 9 -2.09 -2.36 -0.21
N GLY A 10 -1.82 -1.12 0.17
CA GLY A 10 -0.48 -0.55 0.23
C GLY A 10 -0.32 0.46 1.37
N LEU A 11 0.91 0.87 1.65
CA LEU A 11 1.25 1.85 2.69
C LEU A 11 1.99 3.03 2.07
N TRP A 12 1.69 4.24 2.53
CA TRP A 12 2.52 5.40 2.28
C TRP A 12 2.84 6.18 3.55
N ILE A 13 4.13 6.47 3.75
CA ILE A 13 4.62 7.32 4.83
C ILE A 13 5.30 8.53 4.20
N GLY A 14 4.61 9.66 4.21
CA GLY A 14 5.09 10.93 3.66
C GLY A 14 3.94 11.83 3.20
N GLY A 15 4.18 13.13 3.10
CA GLY A 15 3.11 14.11 2.87
C GLY A 15 2.58 14.23 1.43
N LYS A 16 3.15 13.52 0.46
CA LYS A 16 2.68 13.54 -0.94
C LYS A 16 3.10 12.30 -1.72
N LEU A 17 2.26 11.88 -2.67
CA LEU A 17 2.62 10.89 -3.68
C LEU A 17 3.34 11.55 -4.86
N SER A 18 4.40 10.93 -5.35
CA SER A 18 5.03 11.31 -6.62
C SER A 18 4.21 10.77 -7.80
N ILE A 19 4.68 11.01 -9.02
CA ILE A 19 4.02 10.49 -10.22
C ILE A 19 4.05 8.95 -10.23
N MET A 20 5.12 8.33 -9.71
CA MET A 20 5.24 6.87 -9.68
C MET A 20 4.13 6.24 -8.84
N GLU A 21 3.93 6.71 -7.61
CA GLU A 21 2.89 6.16 -6.74
C GLU A 21 1.49 6.45 -7.25
N GLN A 22 1.28 7.63 -7.83
CA GLN A 22 0.02 7.95 -8.50
C GLN A 22 -0.30 6.97 -9.64
N LEU A 23 0.69 6.66 -10.49
CA LEU A 23 0.52 5.74 -11.61
C LEU A 23 0.32 4.30 -11.13
N SER A 24 1.06 3.86 -10.12
CA SER A 24 0.88 2.56 -9.48
C SER A 24 -0.56 2.36 -9.02
N ILE A 25 -1.03 3.22 -8.12
CA ILE A 25 -2.39 3.13 -7.56
C ILE A 25 -3.45 3.22 -8.66
N SER A 26 -3.31 4.20 -9.57
CA SER A 26 -4.25 4.39 -10.68
C SER A 26 -4.32 3.17 -11.60
N SER A 27 -3.22 2.44 -11.80
CA SER A 27 -3.19 1.26 -12.65
C SER A 27 -4.05 0.13 -12.10
N PHE A 28 -4.05 -0.10 -10.78
CA PHE A 28 -4.91 -1.09 -10.13
C PHE A 28 -6.38 -0.70 -10.21
N ILE A 29 -6.70 0.56 -9.90
CA ILE A 29 -8.08 1.08 -9.99
C ILE A 29 -8.62 0.92 -11.43
N LYS A 30 -7.81 1.27 -12.44
CA LYS A 30 -8.20 1.10 -13.86
C LYS A 30 -8.43 -0.35 -14.26
N ASN A 31 -7.76 -1.30 -13.61
CA ASN A 31 -7.98 -2.72 -13.83
C ASN A 31 -9.15 -3.28 -12.99
N GLY A 32 -9.93 -2.43 -12.31
CA GLY A 32 -11.14 -2.83 -11.59
C GLY A 32 -10.91 -3.28 -10.15
N HIS A 33 -9.71 -3.08 -9.61
CA HIS A 33 -9.42 -3.34 -8.20
C HIS A 33 -9.88 -2.17 -7.32
N GLU A 34 -10.23 -2.50 -6.08
CA GLU A 34 -10.36 -1.51 -5.02
C GLU A 34 -9.00 -1.36 -4.35
N TYR A 35 -8.49 -0.13 -4.26
CA TYR A 35 -7.16 0.13 -3.69
C TYR A 35 -7.28 0.79 -2.32
N HIS A 36 -6.80 0.12 -1.28
CA HIS A 36 -6.71 0.63 0.09
C HIS A 36 -5.30 1.17 0.34
N LEU A 37 -5.19 2.48 0.51
CA LEU A 37 -3.94 3.13 0.88
C LEU A 37 -3.97 3.47 2.37
N TYR A 38 -3.10 2.81 3.15
CA TYR A 38 -2.88 3.13 4.55
C TYR A 38 -1.92 4.31 4.66
N VAL A 39 -2.30 5.30 5.47
CA VAL A 39 -1.52 6.52 5.74
C VAL A 39 -1.61 6.87 7.23
N TYR A 40 -0.66 7.65 7.72
CA TYR A 40 -0.67 8.16 9.11
C TYR A 40 -1.03 9.65 9.21
N ASP A 41 -0.84 10.39 8.12
CA ASP A 41 -1.02 11.84 8.06
C ASP A 41 -1.75 12.21 6.75
N GLU A 42 -2.08 13.49 6.58
CA GLU A 42 -2.60 13.99 5.31
C GLU A 42 -1.57 13.81 4.18
N VAL A 43 -2.00 13.18 3.09
CA VAL A 43 -1.16 12.93 1.91
C VAL A 43 -1.75 13.64 0.69
N LYS A 44 -0.92 14.42 0.00
CA LYS A 44 -1.29 15.12 -1.24
C LYS A 44 -1.16 14.19 -2.45
N ASN A 45 -1.91 14.53 -3.50
CA ASN A 45 -1.89 13.87 -4.81
C ASN A 45 -2.32 12.40 -4.80
N ILE A 46 -3.26 12.02 -3.93
CA ILE A 46 -3.81 10.67 -3.98
C ILE A 46 -4.76 10.54 -5.17
N PRO A 47 -4.62 9.51 -6.03
CA PRO A 47 -5.55 9.30 -7.14
C PRO A 47 -6.99 9.15 -6.69
N ALA A 48 -7.91 9.73 -7.46
CA ALA A 48 -9.35 9.57 -7.23
C ALA A 48 -9.76 8.09 -7.29
N GLY A 49 -10.66 7.68 -6.39
CA GLY A 49 -11.09 6.29 -6.25
C GLY A 49 -10.23 5.45 -5.28
N THR A 50 -9.13 6.00 -4.76
CA THR A 50 -8.37 5.36 -3.68
C THR A 50 -9.16 5.41 -2.38
N VAL A 51 -9.25 4.27 -1.68
CA VAL A 51 -9.84 4.20 -0.34
C VAL A 51 -8.73 4.46 0.68
N ILE A 52 -8.86 5.55 1.44
CA ILE A 52 -7.89 5.90 2.48
C ILE A 52 -8.21 5.14 3.77
N LYS A 53 -7.17 4.59 4.40
CA LYS A 53 -7.26 3.87 5.68
C LYS A 53 -6.24 4.46 6.67
N ASP A 54 -6.59 4.40 7.96
CA ASP A 54 -5.67 4.80 9.02
C ASP A 54 -4.65 3.68 9.27
N GLY A 55 -3.35 3.99 9.11
CA GLY A 55 -2.26 3.06 9.38
C GLY A 55 -2.24 2.53 10.81
N ASN A 56 -2.75 3.31 11.77
CA ASN A 56 -2.84 2.91 13.17
C ASN A 56 -3.75 1.70 13.41
N GLU A 57 -4.65 1.37 12.47
CA GLU A 57 -5.44 0.14 12.51
C GLU A 57 -4.59 -1.13 12.42
N ILE A 58 -3.38 -1.04 11.87
CA ILE A 58 -2.49 -2.18 11.63
C ILE A 58 -1.28 -2.13 12.56
N LEU A 59 -0.59 -0.99 12.61
CA LEU A 59 0.53 -0.74 13.51
C LEU A 59 0.49 0.72 13.99
N PRO A 60 0.72 0.98 15.29
CA PRO A 60 0.76 2.35 15.78
C PRO A 60 1.89 3.17 15.15
N SER A 61 1.63 4.46 14.87
CA SER A 61 2.62 5.41 14.36
C SER A 61 3.87 5.53 15.24
N SER A 62 3.74 5.29 16.54
CA SER A 62 4.86 5.26 17.50
C SER A 62 5.90 4.16 17.23
N ARG A 63 5.57 3.19 16.36
CA ARG A 63 6.48 2.13 15.92
C ARG A 63 7.17 2.43 14.59
N ILE A 64 6.86 3.56 13.95
CA ILE A 64 7.50 3.95 12.69
C ILE A 64 9.00 4.18 12.94
N PHE A 65 9.83 3.57 12.09
CA PHE A 65 11.26 3.75 12.11
C PHE A 65 11.82 3.79 10.69
N THR A 66 13.02 4.35 10.56
CA THR A 66 13.83 4.28 9.35
C THR A 66 15.14 3.57 9.64
N TYR A 67 15.79 3.04 8.60
CA TYR A 67 17.17 2.60 8.76
C TYR A 67 18.06 3.79 9.13
N GLN A 68 18.88 3.63 10.15
CA GLN A 68 19.69 4.73 10.71
C GLN A 68 21.05 4.89 10.00
N SER A 69 21.52 3.87 9.29
CA SER A 69 22.83 3.83 8.64
C SER A 69 22.82 2.92 7.41
N GLY A 70 23.92 2.97 6.63
CA GLY A 70 24.08 2.17 5.42
C GLY A 70 23.35 2.72 4.19
N TRP A 71 23.31 1.92 3.13
CA TRP A 71 22.76 2.31 1.82
C TRP A 71 21.27 2.69 1.88
N GLY A 72 20.51 2.13 2.81
CA GLY A 72 19.08 2.42 3.01
C GLY A 72 18.78 3.51 4.04
N LYS A 73 19.77 4.29 4.49
CA LYS A 73 19.56 5.28 5.56
C LYS A 73 18.39 6.22 5.24
N GLY A 74 17.46 6.35 6.19
CA GLY A 74 16.25 7.16 6.05
C GLY A 74 15.08 6.45 5.37
N SER A 75 15.27 5.24 4.84
CA SER A 75 14.19 4.46 4.24
C SER A 75 13.28 3.83 5.29
N TYR A 76 11.98 3.85 5.01
CA TYR A 76 10.93 3.16 5.78
C TYR A 76 10.76 1.69 5.39
N ALA A 77 11.57 1.14 4.48
CA ALA A 77 11.36 -0.21 3.95
C ALA A 77 11.24 -1.29 5.04
N GLY A 78 12.09 -1.24 6.08
CA GLY A 78 11.99 -2.17 7.20
C GLY A 78 10.70 -2.03 8.02
N PHE A 79 10.16 -0.82 8.15
CA PHE A 79 8.85 -0.61 8.78
C PHE A 79 7.72 -1.11 7.88
N ALA A 80 7.78 -0.82 6.57
CA ALA A 80 6.79 -1.27 5.60
C ALA A 80 6.70 -2.80 5.55
N ASP A 81 7.83 -3.50 5.65
CA ASP A 81 7.87 -4.96 5.80
C ASP A 81 7.10 -5.44 7.02
N SER A 82 7.37 -4.84 8.19
CA SER A 82 6.65 -5.17 9.42
C SER A 82 5.16 -4.92 9.29
N PHE A 83 4.78 -3.77 8.73
CA PHE A 83 3.39 -3.40 8.49
C PHE A 83 2.68 -4.41 7.59
N ARG A 84 3.30 -4.79 6.47
CA ARG A 84 2.78 -5.78 5.52
C ARG A 84 2.45 -7.11 6.21
N PHE A 85 3.36 -7.63 7.04
CA PHE A 85 3.10 -8.90 7.73
C PHE A 85 1.95 -8.79 8.74
N HIS A 86 1.85 -7.68 9.48
CA HIS A 86 0.73 -7.47 10.41
C HIS A 86 -0.60 -7.31 9.66
N LEU A 87 -0.60 -6.58 8.54
CA LEU A 87 -1.77 -6.40 7.69
C LEU A 87 -2.28 -7.75 7.18
N LEU A 88 -1.41 -8.52 6.52
CA LEU A 88 -1.79 -9.79 5.91
C LEU A 88 -2.22 -10.82 6.95
N LYS A 89 -1.59 -10.84 8.13
CA LYS A 89 -2.01 -11.70 9.25
C LYS A 89 -3.42 -11.36 9.74
N ASN A 90 -3.76 -10.07 9.85
CA ASN A 90 -5.00 -9.63 10.49
C ASN A 90 -6.18 -9.53 9.51
N LYS A 91 -5.92 -9.11 8.26
CA LYS A 91 -6.94 -8.82 7.25
C LYS A 91 -6.86 -9.72 6.02
N GLY A 92 -5.75 -10.41 5.79
CA GLY A 92 -5.50 -11.15 4.54
C GLY A 92 -5.44 -10.22 3.32
N GLY A 93 -5.87 -10.74 2.16
CA GLY A 93 -5.89 -10.01 0.89
C GLY A 93 -4.51 -9.85 0.25
N TRP A 94 -4.37 -8.84 -0.59
CA TRP A 94 -3.17 -8.62 -1.40
C TRP A 94 -2.45 -7.35 -1.00
N TRP A 95 -1.14 -7.47 -0.75
CA TRP A 95 -0.24 -6.34 -0.60
C TRP A 95 0.44 -6.01 -1.92
N VAL A 96 0.57 -4.73 -2.24
CA VAL A 96 1.38 -4.24 -3.35
C VAL A 96 2.14 -2.97 -2.95
N ASP A 97 3.44 -2.93 -3.27
CA ASP A 97 4.26 -1.73 -3.11
C ASP A 97 3.79 -0.62 -4.05
N THR A 98 3.89 0.63 -3.61
CA THR A 98 3.35 1.79 -4.34
C THR A 98 4.16 2.17 -5.58
N ASP A 99 5.07 1.33 -6.05
CA ASP A 99 5.85 1.50 -7.28
C ASP A 99 5.62 0.38 -8.30
N ILE A 100 4.61 -0.47 -8.08
CA ILE A 100 4.23 -1.57 -8.99
C ILE A 100 3.10 -1.14 -9.92
N ILE A 101 3.22 -1.47 -11.21
CA ILE A 101 2.18 -1.19 -12.22
C ILE A 101 1.35 -2.45 -12.51
N CYS A 102 0.04 -2.34 -12.37
CA CYS A 102 -0.93 -3.35 -12.76
C CYS A 102 -1.22 -3.27 -14.27
N LEU A 103 -0.79 -4.30 -15.02
CA LEU A 103 -1.03 -4.39 -16.47
C LEU A 103 -2.32 -5.15 -16.82
N LYS A 104 -2.76 -6.04 -15.94
CA LYS A 104 -3.97 -6.87 -16.08
C LYS A 104 -4.54 -7.15 -14.68
N PRO A 105 -5.87 -7.33 -14.57
CA PRO A 105 -6.49 -7.65 -13.30
C PRO A 105 -5.96 -8.96 -12.73
N PHE A 106 -5.92 -9.07 -11.41
CA PHE A 106 -5.60 -10.33 -10.74
C PHE A 106 -6.81 -11.26 -10.88
N ASN A 107 -6.77 -12.11 -11.90
CA ASN A 107 -7.80 -13.10 -12.20
C ASN A 107 -7.19 -14.50 -12.12
N PHE A 108 -6.82 -14.88 -10.90
CA PHE A 108 -6.34 -16.22 -10.59
C PHE A 108 -7.54 -17.09 -10.24
N ALA A 109 -7.56 -18.34 -10.73
CA ALA A 109 -8.53 -19.32 -10.27
C ALA A 109 -8.26 -19.64 -8.80
N SER A 110 -9.30 -19.79 -8.00
CA SER A 110 -9.17 -20.36 -6.66
C SER A 110 -8.52 -21.75 -6.75
N GLU A 111 -7.44 -21.99 -6.01
CA GLU A 111 -6.85 -23.32 -5.82
C GLU A 111 -7.77 -24.23 -4.99
#